data_AF-A0A0A8HAK7-F1
#
_entry.id   AF-A0A0A8HAK7-F1
#
_cell.length_a   1.000
_cell.length_b   1.000
_cell.length_c   1.000
_cell.angle_alpha   90.00
_cell.angle_beta   90.00
_cell.angle_gamma   90.00
#
_symmetry.space_group_name_H-M   'P 1'
#
loop_
_entity.id
_entity.type
_entity.pdbx_description
1 polymer ?
#
loop_
_entity_poly.entity_id
_entity_poly.type
_entity_poly.pdbx_seq_one_letter_code
_entity_poly.pdbx_strand_id
1 'polypeptide(L)'
;MIFITIQDTEGDSHTSIKNGVFLKDIEQEKEISNLYKIINTYKLNGNHVGFKKLPDNLSFYAIKHPIKDKLDRTRLAMIIMDENLQSENVKDSINKAGLNYDNFLNLQKQDNSKIYKISGILLLLIVIILVYITTKA
;
A
#
# COMPACT_ATOMS: atom_id res chain seq x y z
N MET A 1 -11.38 -5.09 -4.64
CA MET A 1 -11.94 -4.25 -3.56
C MET A 1 -10.89 -3.27 -3.08
N ILE A 2 -11.28 -2.06 -2.63
CA ILE A 2 -10.41 -1.17 -1.87
C ILE A 2 -11.09 -0.81 -0.54
N PHE A 3 -10.34 -0.91 0.55
CA PHE A 3 -10.73 -0.45 1.88
C PHE A 3 -9.64 0.46 2.44
N ILE A 4 -10.04 1.64 2.92
CA ILE A 4 -9.17 2.65 3.53
C ILE A 4 -9.70 2.92 4.93
N THR A 5 -8.82 2.99 5.91
CA THR A 5 -9.16 3.53 7.23
C THR A 5 -8.07 4.47 7.74
N ILE A 6 -8.51 5.55 8.36
CA ILE A 6 -7.67 6.60 8.93
C ILE A 6 -8.23 6.89 10.32
N GLN A 7 -7.38 6.92 11.33
CA GLN A 7 -7.78 7.39 12.65
C GLN A 7 -8.18 8.87 12.56
N ASP A 8 -9.28 9.27 13.18
CA ASP A 8 -9.73 10.66 13.17
C ASP A 8 -8.81 11.57 13.98
N THR A 9 -9.00 12.88 13.83
CA THR A 9 -8.16 13.91 14.48
C THR A 9 -8.30 13.90 16.01
N GLU A 10 -9.43 13.42 16.51
CA GLU A 10 -9.72 13.32 17.95
C GLU A 10 -9.09 12.09 18.61
N GLY A 11 -8.81 11.03 17.83
CA GLY A 11 -8.14 9.81 18.27
C GLY A 11 -9.07 8.62 18.58
N ASP A 12 -10.35 8.86 18.86
CA ASP A 12 -11.24 7.80 19.36
C ASP A 12 -12.09 7.11 18.27
N SER A 13 -12.07 7.66 17.06
CA SER A 13 -12.85 7.17 15.92
C SER A 13 -11.99 7.01 14.68
N HIS A 14 -12.58 6.38 13.66
CA HIS A 14 -11.96 6.21 12.36
C HIS A 14 -12.86 6.82 11.29
N THR A 15 -12.23 7.37 10.25
CA THR A 15 -12.86 7.55 8.94
C THR A 15 -12.51 6.34 8.09
N SER A 16 -13.52 5.62 7.60
CA SER A 16 -13.31 4.44 6.76
C SER A 16 -14.10 4.51 5.46
N ILE A 17 -13.48 4.10 4.35
CA ILE A 17 -14.05 4.12 3.01
C ILE A 17 -13.86 2.75 2.37
N LYS A 18 -14.90 2.21 1.76
CA LYS A 18 -14.86 0.96 0.99
C LYS A 18 -15.46 1.19 -0.40
N ASN A 19 -14.67 0.97 -1.44
CA ASN A 19 -15.07 1.16 -2.84
C ASN A 19 -15.83 2.49 -3.08
N GLY A 20 -15.30 3.61 -2.57
CA GLY A 20 -15.88 4.94 -2.73
C GLY A 20 -17.01 5.30 -1.74
N VAL A 21 -17.42 4.38 -0.87
CA VAL A 21 -18.49 4.63 0.10
C VAL A 21 -17.93 4.76 1.51
N PHE A 22 -18.35 5.81 2.24
CA PHE A 22 -18.03 5.93 3.67
C PHE A 22 -18.77 4.87 4.47
N LEU A 23 -18.04 4.17 5.32
CA LEU A 23 -18.60 3.19 6.25
C LEU A 23 -18.78 3.81 7.63
N LYS A 24 -19.78 3.33 8.37
CA LYS A 24 -20.04 3.69 9.76
C LYS A 24 -20.46 2.46 10.57
N ASP A 25 -20.44 2.62 11.89
CA ASP A 25 -20.99 1.68 12.86
C ASP A 25 -20.45 0.25 12.66
N ILE A 26 -21.34 -0.75 12.73
CA ILE A 26 -21.01 -2.18 12.71
C ILE A 26 -20.24 -2.58 11.44
N GLU A 27 -20.57 -1.99 10.28
CA GLU A 27 -19.86 -2.31 9.03
C GLU A 27 -18.43 -1.80 9.06
N GLN A 28 -18.21 -0.59 9.59
CA GLN A 28 -16.88 -0.03 9.76
C GLN A 28 -16.04 -0.89 10.71
N GLU A 29 -16.59 -1.23 11.88
CA GLU A 29 -15.89 -2.05 12.88
C GLU A 29 -15.50 -3.43 12.32
N LYS A 30 -16.39 -4.06 11.56
CA LYS A 30 -16.13 -5.33 10.89
C LYS A 30 -14.95 -5.25 9.93
N GLU A 31 -14.91 -4.23 9.08
CA GLU A 31 -13.83 -4.07 8.10
C GLU A 31 -12.50 -3.69 8.77
N ILE A 32 -12.52 -2.86 9.80
CA ILE A 32 -11.34 -2.54 10.62
C ILE A 32 -10.81 -3.81 11.31
N SER A 33 -11.69 -4.63 11.90
CA SER A 33 -11.31 -5.90 12.51
C SER A 33 -10.66 -6.84 11.50
N ASN A 34 -11.21 -6.93 10.28
CA ASN A 34 -10.63 -7.72 9.21
C ASN A 34 -9.25 -7.19 8.77
N LEU A 35 -9.10 -5.87 8.67
CA LEU A 35 -7.80 -5.26 8.39
C LEU A 35 -6.76 -5.64 9.44
N TYR A 36 -7.08 -5.55 10.73
CA TYR A 36 -6.14 -5.91 11.79
C TYR A 36 -5.79 -7.40 11.79
N LYS A 37 -6.73 -8.28 11.41
CA LYS A 37 -6.42 -9.70 11.17
C LYS A 37 -5.38 -9.85 10.07
N ILE A 38 -5.55 -9.19 8.93
CA ILE A 38 -4.60 -9.21 7.81
C ILE A 38 -3.22 -8.69 8.27
N ILE A 39 -3.18 -7.57 8.98
CA ILE A 39 -1.94 -6.99 9.53
C ILE A 39 -1.22 -8.01 10.40
N ASN A 40 -1.92 -8.67 11.32
CA ASN A 40 -1.33 -9.67 12.20
C ASN A 40 -0.88 -10.92 11.44
N THR A 41 -1.69 -11.44 10.52
CA THR A 41 -1.40 -12.62 9.72
C THR A 41 -0.11 -12.44 8.90
N TYR A 42 0.07 -11.28 8.26
CA TYR A 42 1.23 -11.02 7.41
C TYR A 42 2.36 -10.23 8.08
N LYS A 43 2.26 -10.03 9.41
CA LYS A 43 3.21 -9.29 10.23
C LYS A 43 3.54 -7.91 9.62
N LEU A 44 2.49 -7.19 9.22
CA LEU A 44 2.61 -5.88 8.58
C LEU A 44 2.90 -4.82 9.65
N ASN A 45 3.74 -3.85 9.30
CA ASN A 45 3.99 -2.71 10.16
C ASN A 45 3.03 -1.57 9.79
N GLY A 46 1.89 -1.49 10.48
CA GLY A 46 0.91 -0.41 10.29
C GLY A 46 1.41 0.98 10.67
N ASN A 47 2.54 1.08 11.38
CA ASN A 47 3.14 2.33 11.84
C ASN A 47 4.24 2.86 10.90
N HIS A 48 4.55 2.14 9.84
CA HIS A 48 5.59 2.51 8.89
C HIS A 48 4.99 2.78 7.52
N VAL A 49 5.34 3.91 6.90
CA VAL A 49 4.90 4.25 5.56
C VAL A 49 5.49 3.27 4.57
N GLY A 50 4.65 2.71 3.71
CA GLY A 50 5.14 1.79 2.71
C GLY A 50 4.04 1.05 1.97
N PHE A 51 4.51 0.10 1.19
CA PHE A 51 3.71 -0.77 0.35
C PHE A 51 4.21 -2.20 0.51
N LYS A 52 3.29 -3.16 0.52
CA LYS A 52 3.61 -4.58 0.48
C LYS A 52 2.54 -5.34 -0.29
N LYS A 53 2.97 -6.10 -1.30
CA LYS A 53 2.14 -7.13 -1.92
C LYS A 53 1.90 -8.28 -0.95
N LEU A 54 0.67 -8.76 -0.93
CA LEU A 54 0.21 -9.91 -0.18
C LEU A 54 -0.21 -11.02 -1.16
N PRO A 55 -0.37 -12.27 -0.68
CA PRO A 55 -1.03 -13.32 -1.45
C PRO A 55 -2.44 -12.93 -1.92
N ASP A 56 -3.02 -13.74 -2.81
CA ASP A 56 -4.40 -13.59 -3.29
C ASP A 56 -4.69 -12.25 -3.99
N ASN A 57 -3.69 -11.71 -4.69
CA ASN A 57 -3.77 -10.41 -5.39
C ASN A 57 -4.13 -9.25 -4.47
N LEU A 58 -3.78 -9.32 -3.18
CA LEU A 58 -3.98 -8.22 -2.24
C LEU A 58 -2.71 -7.37 -2.12
N SER A 59 -2.91 -6.11 -1.81
CA SER A 59 -1.88 -5.12 -1.56
C SER A 59 -2.22 -4.34 -0.30
N PHE A 60 -1.21 -4.14 0.55
CA PHE A 60 -1.30 -3.29 1.72
C PHE A 60 -0.49 -2.01 1.52
N TYR A 61 -1.07 -0.88 1.89
CA TYR A 61 -0.40 0.41 1.94
C TYR A 61 -0.57 1.05 3.31
N ALA A 62 0.47 1.72 3.76
CA ALA A 62 0.44 2.65 4.87
C ALA A 62 0.99 3.99 4.37
N ILE A 63 0.18 5.05 4.43
CA ILE A 63 0.49 6.34 3.80
C ILE A 63 0.30 7.44 4.83
N LYS A 64 1.19 8.45 4.85
CA LYS A 64 0.99 9.64 5.68
C LYS A 64 -0.22 10.41 5.19
N HIS A 65 -1.14 10.68 6.10
CA HIS A 65 -2.26 11.56 5.83
C HIS A 65 -1.79 13.04 5.90
N PRO A 66 -2.20 13.91 4.96
CA PRO A 66 -1.74 15.30 4.95
C PRO A 66 -2.26 16.11 6.15
N ILE A 67 -3.45 15.77 6.64
CA ILE A 67 -4.04 16.41 7.83
C ILE A 67 -3.56 15.67 9.07
N LYS A 68 -2.90 16.38 9.98
CA LYS A 68 -2.42 15.89 11.28
C LYS A 68 -3.57 15.75 12.29
N ASP A 69 -3.31 15.12 13.44
CA ASP A 69 -4.25 15.09 14.55
C ASP A 69 -4.18 16.36 15.42
N LYS A 70 -5.02 16.45 16.46
CA LYS A 70 -5.07 17.61 17.38
C LYS A 70 -3.78 17.85 18.17
N LEU A 71 -2.87 16.88 18.21
CA LEU A 71 -1.58 16.96 18.88
C LEU A 71 -0.43 17.19 17.88
N ASP A 72 -0.75 17.62 16.65
CA ASP A 72 0.20 17.84 15.55
C ASP A 72 0.98 16.58 15.12
N ARG A 73 0.45 15.38 15.41
CA ARG A 73 1.05 14.10 15.02
C ARG A 73 0.60 13.70 13.62
N THR A 74 1.50 13.05 12.89
CA THR A 74 1.18 12.49 11.57
C THR A 74 0.26 11.30 11.73
N ARG A 75 -0.90 11.35 11.07
CA ARG A 75 -1.82 10.22 10.97
C ARG A 75 -1.46 9.34 9.79
N LEU A 76 -1.76 8.05 9.88
CA LEU A 76 -1.55 7.10 8.80
C LEU A 76 -2.89 6.64 8.23
N ALA A 77 -2.98 6.63 6.91
CA ALA A 77 -4.00 5.92 6.17
C ALA A 77 -3.52 4.49 5.91
N MET A 78 -4.29 3.51 6.40
CA MET A 78 -4.07 2.11 6.10
C MET A 78 -5.03 1.68 5.01
N ILE A 79 -4.50 1.03 3.98
CA ILE A 79 -5.23 0.68 2.76
C ILE A 79 -5.02 -0.79 2.46
N ILE A 80 -6.09 -1.53 2.24
CA ILE A 80 -6.07 -2.86 1.60
C ILE A 80 -6.76 -2.75 0.26
N MET A 81 -6.10 -3.26 -0.78
CA MET A 81 -6.59 -3.19 -2.15
C MET A 81 -6.35 -4.52 -2.86
N ASP A 82 -7.34 -4.98 -3.60
CA ASP A 82 -7.21 -6.02 -4.62
C ASP A 82 -6.60 -5.42 -5.89
N GLU A 83 -5.52 -6.02 -6.40
CA GLU A 83 -4.81 -5.54 -7.59
C GLU A 83 -5.65 -5.63 -8.87
N ASN A 84 -6.69 -6.48 -8.90
CA ASN A 84 -7.56 -6.63 -10.07
C ASN A 84 -8.69 -5.58 -10.15
N LEU A 85 -8.74 -4.63 -9.21
CA LEU A 85 -9.83 -3.65 -9.15
C LEU A 85 -9.73 -2.60 -10.27
N GLN A 86 -10.90 -2.20 -10.79
CA GLN A 86 -11.04 -1.09 -11.74
C GLN A 86 -10.54 0.24 -11.14
N SER A 87 -9.86 1.04 -11.97
CA SER A 87 -9.12 2.24 -11.55
C SER A 87 -9.99 3.38 -10.99
N GLU A 88 -11.23 3.50 -11.45
CA GLU A 88 -12.12 4.62 -11.08
C GLU A 88 -12.54 4.57 -9.59
N ASN A 89 -12.93 3.39 -9.10
CA ASN A 89 -13.29 3.19 -7.69
C ASN A 89 -12.10 3.40 -6.74
N VAL A 90 -10.88 3.10 -7.21
CA VAL A 90 -9.65 3.35 -6.45
C VAL A 90 -9.42 4.85 -6.33
N LYS A 91 -9.45 5.57 -7.45
CA LYS A 91 -9.21 7.02 -7.46
C LYS A 91 -10.23 7.77 -6.60
N ASP A 92 -11.51 7.44 -6.73
CA ASP A 92 -12.56 8.04 -5.91
C ASP A 92 -12.34 7.76 -4.40
N SER A 93 -12.03 6.51 -4.03
CA SER A 93 -11.77 6.14 -2.63
C SER A 93 -10.59 6.92 -2.04
N ILE A 94 -9.48 7.02 -2.79
CA ILE A 94 -8.27 7.72 -2.36
C ILE A 94 -8.54 9.22 -2.19
N ASN A 95 -9.26 9.84 -3.13
CA ASN A 95 -9.60 11.25 -3.05
C ASN A 95 -10.55 11.55 -1.89
N LYS A 96 -11.59 10.72 -1.67
CA LYS A 96 -12.50 10.84 -0.51
C LYS A 96 -11.78 10.68 0.82
N ALA A 97 -10.71 9.89 0.84
CA ALA A 97 -9.84 9.74 2.00
C ALA A 97 -8.93 10.95 2.26
N GLY A 98 -9.02 12.02 1.44
CA GLY A 98 -8.16 13.20 1.57
C GLY A 98 -6.70 12.95 1.20
N LEU A 99 -6.42 11.86 0.48
CA LEU A 99 -5.09 11.48 0.05
C LEU A 99 -4.81 11.94 -1.38
N ASN A 100 -3.52 12.13 -1.70
CA ASN A 100 -3.11 12.44 -3.06
C ASN A 100 -2.95 11.14 -3.88
N TYR A 101 -3.74 11.02 -4.95
CA TYR A 101 -3.75 9.82 -5.81
C TYR A 101 -2.43 9.56 -6.54
N ASP A 102 -1.73 10.60 -6.98
CA ASP A 102 -0.45 10.43 -7.67
C ASP A 102 0.64 9.91 -6.73
N ASN A 103 0.65 10.38 -5.49
CA ASN A 103 1.53 9.86 -4.43
C ASN A 103 1.23 8.39 -4.13
N PHE A 104 -0.06 8.02 -4.09
CA PHE A 104 -0.49 6.62 -3.96
C PHE A 104 0.05 5.75 -5.11
N LEU A 105 -0.09 6.18 -6.36
CA LEU A 105 0.44 5.47 -7.53
C LEU A 105 1.97 5.33 -7.52
N ASN A 106 2.67 6.34 -7.03
CA ASN A 106 4.13 6.33 -6.97
C ASN A 106 4.68 5.29 -5.97
N LEU A 107 3.98 5.04 -4.86
CA LEU A 107 4.34 3.99 -3.91
C LEU A 107 4.29 2.60 -4.54
N GLN A 108 3.29 2.35 -5.40
CA GLN A 108 3.17 1.09 -6.14
C GLN A 108 4.33 0.88 -7.12
N LYS A 109 4.79 1.96 -7.77
CA LYS A 109 5.90 1.90 -8.76
C LYS A 109 7.28 1.69 -8.12
N GLN A 110 7.52 2.24 -6.92
CA GLN A 110 8.81 2.13 -6.25
C GLN A 110 9.20 0.69 -5.94
N ASP A 111 8.23 -0.17 -5.61
CA ASP A 111 8.53 -1.58 -5.30
C ASP A 111 8.84 -2.40 -6.56
N ASN A 112 8.09 -2.19 -7.64
CA ASN A 112 8.38 -2.81 -8.93
C ASN A 112 9.80 -2.45 -9.43
N SER A 113 10.28 -1.22 -9.16
CA SER A 113 11.61 -0.78 -9.59
C SER A 113 12.78 -1.57 -8.98
N LYS A 114 12.61 -2.11 -7.77
CA LYS A 114 13.66 -2.92 -7.11
C LYS A 114 13.88 -4.24 -7.83
N ILE A 115 12.82 -4.87 -8.34
CA ILE A 115 12.87 -6.14 -9.07
C ILE A 115 13.67 -5.96 -10.36
N TYR A 116 13.43 -4.88 -11.12
CA TYR A 116 14.16 -4.60 -12.35
C TYR A 116 15.64 -4.28 -12.15
N LYS A 117 16.02 -3.70 -11.00
CA LYS A 117 17.44 -3.43 -10.69
C LYS A 117 18.22 -4.72 -10.42
N ILE A 118 17.64 -5.69 -9.74
CA ILE A 118 18.29 -6.97 -9.42
C ILE A 118 18.43 -7.82 -10.69
N SER A 119 17.40 -7.87 -11.55
CA SER A 119 17.47 -8.63 -12.80
C SER A 119 18.52 -8.08 -13.77
N GLY A 120 18.69 -6.76 -13.86
CA GLY A 120 19.72 -6.14 -14.69
C GLY A 120 21.15 -6.48 -14.27
N ILE A 121 21.44 -6.49 -12.96
CA ILE A 121 22.77 -6.85 -12.43
C ILE A 121 23.08 -8.33 -12.71
N LEU A 122 22.11 -9.22 -12.53
CA LEU A 122 22.29 -10.65 -12.79
C LEU A 122 22.60 -10.91 -14.28
N LEU A 123 21.89 -10.23 -15.18
CA LEU A 123 22.09 -10.36 -16.62
C LEU A 123 23.47 -9.88 -17.04
N LEU A 124 23.95 -8.79 -16.45
CA LEU A 124 25.30 -8.27 -16.68
C LEU A 124 26.40 -9.23 -16.22
N LEU A 125 26.21 -9.88 -15.06
CA LEU A 125 27.13 -10.92 -14.55
C LEU A 125 27.18 -12.14 -15.48
N ILE A 126 26.04 -12.60 -15.99
CA ILE A 126 25.98 -13.70 -16.96
C ILE A 126 26.76 -13.36 -18.23
N VAL A 127 26.62 -12.14 -18.74
CA VAL A 127 27.36 -11.68 -19.93
C VAL A 127 28.88 -11.66 -19.66
N ILE A 128 29.32 -11.16 -18.51
CA ILE A 128 30.76 -11.15 -18.15
C ILE A 128 31.32 -12.57 -18.08
N ILE A 129 30.58 -13.51 -17.48
CA ILE A 129 30.99 -14.92 -17.38
C ILE A 129 31.09 -15.55 -18.77
N LEU A 130 30.10 -15.32 -19.65
CA LEU A 130 30.11 -15.83 -21.02
C LEU A 130 31.30 -15.29 -21.81
N VAL A 131 31.57 -13.98 -21.76
CA VAL A 131 32.72 -13.37 -22.41
C VAL A 131 34.03 -14.00 -21.91
N TYR A 132 34.20 -14.12 -20.59
CA TYR A 132 35.39 -14.71 -19.99
C TYR A 132 35.63 -16.15 -20.49
N ILE A 133 34.59 -16.99 -20.53
CA ILE A 133 34.66 -18.35 -21.06
C ILE A 133 35.09 -18.34 -22.53
N THR A 134 34.47 -17.51 -23.37
CA THR A 134 34.82 -17.43 -24.81
C THR A 134 36.22 -16.90 -25.09
N THR A 135 36.79 -16.08 -24.21
CA THR A 135 38.16 -15.55 -24.39
C THR A 135 39.25 -16.46 -23.83
N LYS A 136 38.90 -17.46 -23.01
CA LYS A 136 39.85 -18.43 -22.44
C LYS A 136 39.79 -19.83 -23.06
N ALA A 137 38.76 -20.11 -23.85
CA ALA A 137 38.67 -21.30 -24.71
C ALA A 137 39.41 -21.05 -26.03
#